data_AF-A0AAV2BDB6-F1
#
_entry.id   AF-A0AAV2BDB6-F1
#
_cell.length_a   1.000
_cell.length_b   1.000
_cell.length_c   1.000
_cell.angle_alpha   90.00
_cell.angle_beta   90.00
_cell.angle_gamma   90.00
#
_symmetry.space_group_name_H-M   'P 1'
#
loop_
_entity.id
_entity.type
_entity.pdbx_description
1 polymer ?
#
loop_
_entity_poly.entity_id
_entity_poly.type
_entity_poly.pdbx_seq_one_letter_code
_entity_poly.pdbx_strand_id
1 'polypeptide(L)'
;MKKGRGPKQKKVHLIFDEKEREDYLTGFRKRNLERKLKRQQTLDALLKEEKKKIKKNQKEALHNAIKSQKQVPEIQHLLEPVTYDLPDHTVTISEISNMDSIHASTSINMDGGIPVVSAVGKSQDEVEKLRKLIKDMKNKRIKTLKKSKTQMEAKKVQKKKDKQKAKRMKKQLQKTLKHTKKKHKKRNH
;
A
#
# COMPACT_ATOMS: atom_id res chain seq x y z
N MET A 1 -67.89 -0.99 -56.64
CA MET A 1 -67.25 0.32 -56.39
C MET A 1 -65.81 0.09 -55.90
N LYS A 2 -64.79 0.57 -56.63
CA LYS A 2 -63.37 0.38 -56.24
C LYS A 2 -62.96 1.48 -55.23
N LYS A 3 -62.57 1.08 -54.01
CA LYS A 3 -61.99 2.00 -53.01
C LYS A 3 -60.59 2.45 -53.46
N GLY A 4 -60.42 3.74 -53.74
CA GLY A 4 -59.13 4.34 -54.08
C GLY A 4 -58.15 4.29 -52.91
N ARG A 5 -56.87 4.02 -53.19
CA ARG A 5 -55.80 4.05 -52.19
C ARG A 5 -55.53 5.51 -51.81
N GLY A 6 -55.60 5.82 -50.50
CA GLY A 6 -55.37 7.16 -49.97
C GLY A 6 -53.96 7.73 -50.27
N PRO A 7 -53.76 9.04 -50.06
CA PRO A 7 -52.53 9.74 -50.44
C PRO A 7 -51.30 9.12 -49.75
N LYS A 8 -50.26 8.85 -50.55
CA LYS A 8 -48.99 8.27 -50.05
C LYS A 8 -48.30 9.30 -49.15
N GLN A 9 -47.93 8.87 -47.94
CA GLN A 9 -47.16 9.68 -47.00
C GLN A 9 -45.80 10.06 -47.61
N LYS A 10 -45.39 11.32 -47.44
CA LYS A 10 -44.11 11.83 -47.92
C LYS A 10 -42.96 11.20 -47.13
N LYS A 11 -41.83 10.96 -47.78
CA LYS A 11 -40.62 10.43 -47.12
C LYS A 11 -40.03 11.50 -46.19
N VAL A 12 -39.68 11.11 -44.97
CA VAL A 12 -39.00 11.96 -44.00
C VAL A 12 -37.51 11.65 -44.04
N HIS A 13 -36.69 12.69 -44.24
CA HIS A 13 -35.23 12.59 -44.18
C HIS A 13 -34.76 12.96 -42.78
N LEU A 14 -34.19 11.99 -42.07
CA LEU A 14 -33.58 12.20 -40.77
C LEU A 14 -32.09 12.53 -40.98
N ILE A 15 -31.70 13.77 -40.72
CA ILE A 15 -30.32 14.24 -40.78
C ILE A 15 -29.87 14.46 -39.35
N PHE A 16 -28.80 13.79 -38.94
CA PHE A 16 -28.18 14.02 -37.64
C PHE A 16 -27.15 15.15 -37.77
N ASP A 17 -27.09 16.02 -36.76
CA ASP A 17 -25.92 16.86 -36.58
C ASP A 17 -24.72 15.96 -36.23
N GLU A 18 -23.65 16.07 -37.02
CA GLU A 18 -22.48 15.21 -36.85
C GLU A 18 -21.80 15.42 -35.49
N LYS A 19 -21.84 16.65 -34.95
CA LYS A 19 -21.25 16.97 -33.65
C LYS A 19 -21.98 16.29 -32.50
N GLU A 20 -23.31 16.38 -32.50
CA GLU A 20 -24.12 15.71 -31.47
C GLU A 20 -24.02 14.19 -31.60
N ARG A 21 -23.92 13.67 -32.83
CA ARG A 21 -23.69 12.26 -33.09
C ARG A 21 -22.36 11.78 -32.53
N GLU A 22 -21.28 12.53 -32.73
CA GLU A 22 -19.98 12.22 -32.16
C GLU A 22 -19.99 12.26 -30.64
N ASP A 23 -20.64 13.25 -30.04
CA ASP A 23 -20.77 13.35 -28.59
C ASP A 23 -21.62 12.23 -27.99
N TYR A 24 -22.72 11.86 -28.65
CA TYR A 24 -23.54 10.72 -28.27
C TYR A 24 -22.76 9.40 -28.34
N LEU A 25 -22.05 9.16 -29.45
CA LEU A 25 -21.26 7.94 -29.66
C LEU A 25 -20.04 7.85 -28.74
N THR A 26 -19.38 8.98 -28.43
CA THR A 26 -18.21 9.02 -27.54
C THR A 26 -18.56 9.24 -26.07
N GLY A 27 -19.80 9.61 -25.75
CA GLY A 27 -20.26 9.98 -24.43
C GLY A 27 -20.13 8.89 -23.36
N PHE A 28 -20.15 7.60 -23.75
CA PHE A 28 -19.90 6.52 -22.80
C PHE A 28 -18.45 6.53 -22.27
N ARG A 29 -17.48 6.82 -23.13
CA ARG A 29 -16.07 6.95 -22.73
C ARG A 29 -15.89 8.15 -21.79
N LYS A 30 -16.52 9.28 -22.11
CA LYS A 30 -16.51 10.50 -21.28
C LYS A 30 -17.06 10.20 -19.87
N ARG A 31 -18.27 9.63 -19.77
CA ARG A 31 -18.88 9.23 -18.49
C ARG A 31 -18.08 8.19 -17.72
N ASN A 32 -17.45 7.23 -18.40
CA ASN A 32 -16.64 6.22 -17.73
C ASN A 32 -15.34 6.80 -17.16
N LEU A 33 -14.74 7.77 -17.85
CA LEU A 33 -13.58 8.50 -17.35
C LEU A 33 -13.96 9.37 -16.15
N GLU A 34 -15.06 10.11 -16.27
CA GLU A 34 -15.60 10.94 -15.19
C GLU A 34 -15.89 10.13 -13.93
N ARG A 35 -16.56 8.97 -14.06
CA ARG A 35 -16.83 8.07 -12.91
C ARG A 35 -15.54 7.55 -12.27
N LYS A 36 -14.51 7.24 -13.06
CA LYS A 36 -13.20 6.82 -12.52
C LYS A 36 -12.51 7.94 -11.77
N LEU A 37 -12.53 9.15 -12.33
CA LEU A 37 -11.94 10.33 -11.72
C LEU A 37 -12.64 10.66 -10.40
N LYS A 38 -13.98 10.71 -10.38
CA LYS A 38 -14.77 10.91 -9.17
C LYS A 38 -14.41 9.90 -8.08
N ARG A 39 -14.31 8.61 -8.42
CA ARG A 39 -13.92 7.56 -7.46
C ARG A 39 -12.50 7.76 -6.91
N GLN A 40 -11.56 8.19 -7.75
CA GLN A 40 -10.19 8.48 -7.30
C GLN A 40 -10.17 9.66 -6.34
N GLN A 41 -10.84 10.75 -6.70
CA GLN A 41 -10.96 11.94 -5.85
C GLN A 41 -11.61 11.63 -4.51
N THR A 42 -12.68 10.83 -4.47
CA THR A 42 -13.32 10.44 -3.20
C THR A 42 -12.41 9.58 -2.34
N LEU A 43 -11.66 8.64 -2.93
CA LEU A 43 -10.68 7.85 -2.18
C LEU A 43 -9.53 8.72 -1.64
N ASP A 44 -9.01 9.64 -2.44
CA ASP A 44 -7.92 10.53 -2.02
C ASP A 44 -8.36 11.48 -0.89
N ALA A 45 -9.61 11.97 -0.95
CA ALA A 45 -10.20 12.78 0.11
C ALA A 45 -10.30 11.98 1.44
N LEU A 46 -10.86 10.77 1.39
CA LEU A 46 -10.96 9.89 2.56
C LEU A 46 -9.59 9.56 3.15
N LEU A 47 -8.59 9.25 2.31
CA LEU A 47 -7.23 9.00 2.78
C LEU A 47 -6.60 10.22 3.46
N LYS A 48 -6.88 11.43 2.95
CA LYS A 48 -6.38 12.67 3.54
C LYS A 48 -7.03 12.94 4.89
N GLU A 49 -8.31 12.69 5.04
CA GLU A 49 -9.04 12.81 6.30
C GLU A 49 -8.56 11.81 7.34
N GLU A 50 -8.41 10.54 6.97
CA GLU A 50 -7.90 9.50 7.87
C GLU A 50 -6.47 9.82 8.35
N LYS A 51 -5.60 10.28 7.45
CA LYS A 51 -4.25 10.73 7.85
C LYS A 51 -4.29 11.90 8.84
N LYS A 52 -5.22 12.83 8.67
CA LYS A 52 -5.39 13.95 9.61
C LYS A 52 -5.88 13.46 10.97
N LYS A 53 -6.86 12.55 11.00
CA LYS A 53 -7.37 11.93 12.24
C LYS A 53 -6.26 11.18 12.98
N ILE A 54 -5.49 10.34 12.29
CA ILE A 54 -4.37 9.61 12.90
C ILE A 54 -3.37 10.57 13.52
N LYS A 55 -2.96 11.62 12.79
CA LYS A 55 -2.03 12.63 13.34
C LYS A 55 -2.59 13.37 14.55
N LYS A 56 -3.89 13.70 14.54
CA LYS A 56 -4.56 14.36 15.65
C LYS A 56 -4.59 13.44 16.87
N ASN A 57 -5.04 12.19 16.70
CA ASN A 57 -5.09 11.20 17.75
C ASN A 57 -3.69 10.90 18.33
N GLN A 58 -2.65 10.86 17.50
CA GLN A 58 -1.27 10.71 17.98
C GLN A 58 -0.82 11.88 18.84
N LYS A 59 -1.11 13.12 18.42
CA LYS A 59 -0.79 14.31 19.22
C LYS A 59 -1.55 14.31 20.55
N GLU A 60 -2.83 13.97 20.53
CA GLU A 60 -3.67 13.87 21.73
C GLU A 60 -3.18 12.76 22.66
N ALA A 61 -2.84 11.59 22.12
CA ALA A 61 -2.28 10.49 22.90
C ALA A 61 -0.95 10.88 23.57
N LEU A 62 -0.04 11.54 22.84
CA LEU A 62 1.22 12.05 23.41
C LEU A 62 0.96 13.08 24.49
N HIS A 63 0.07 14.04 24.24
CA HIS A 63 -0.28 15.07 25.21
C HIS A 63 -0.91 14.47 26.48
N ASN A 64 -1.77 13.47 26.33
CA ASN A 64 -2.37 12.76 27.46
C ASN A 64 -1.33 11.94 28.22
N ALA A 65 -0.41 11.26 27.52
CA ALA A 65 0.70 10.54 28.15
C ALA A 65 1.61 11.48 28.95
N ILE A 66 1.96 12.64 28.39
CA ILE A 66 2.75 13.65 29.11
C ILE A 66 1.97 14.17 30.33
N LYS A 67 0.66 14.43 30.18
CA LYS A 67 -0.18 14.86 31.30
C LYS A 67 -0.28 13.81 32.41
N SER A 68 -0.41 12.53 32.08
CA SER A 68 -0.45 11.46 33.07
C SER A 68 0.91 11.21 33.72
N GLN A 69 2.01 11.52 33.02
CA GLN A 69 3.38 11.43 33.56
C GLN A 69 3.76 12.61 34.45
N LYS A 70 2.99 13.71 34.45
CA LYS A 70 3.24 14.82 35.38
C LYS A 70 3.02 14.32 36.80
N GLN A 71 4.09 14.36 37.60
CA GLN A 71 4.06 13.98 39.00
C GLN A 71 3.08 14.89 39.74
N VAL A 72 2.23 14.28 40.58
CA VAL A 72 1.35 15.01 41.47
C VAL A 72 2.22 15.60 42.57
N PRO A 73 2.22 16.93 42.80
CA PRO A 73 3.15 17.58 43.72
C PRO A 73 3.02 17.04 45.15
N GLU A 74 1.82 16.60 45.54
CA GLU A 74 1.57 16.00 46.86
C GLU A 74 2.33 14.69 47.12
N ILE A 75 2.69 13.92 46.07
CA ILE A 75 3.31 12.58 46.21
C ILE A 75 4.80 12.63 45.81
N GLN A 76 5.28 13.76 45.30
CA GLN A 76 6.64 13.91 44.76
C GLN A 76 7.73 13.57 45.78
N HIS A 77 7.52 13.92 47.05
CA HIS A 77 8.43 13.63 48.14
C HIS A 77 8.61 12.13 48.46
N LEU A 78 7.68 11.25 48.04
CA LEU A 78 7.82 9.79 48.21
C LEU A 78 8.69 9.16 47.12
N LEU A 79 8.89 9.86 46.01
CA LEU A 79 9.65 9.39 44.85
C LEU A 79 11.12 9.79 44.90
N GLU A 80 11.48 10.72 45.80
CA GLU A 80 12.87 11.14 46.00
C GLU A 80 13.67 10.00 46.65
N PRO A 81 14.87 9.68 46.12
CA PRO A 81 15.67 8.59 46.64
C PRO A 81 16.17 8.93 48.05
N VAL A 82 15.88 8.05 49.01
CA VAL A 82 16.31 8.23 50.39
C VAL A 82 17.56 7.38 50.62
N THR A 83 18.67 8.05 50.95
CA THR A 83 19.95 7.41 51.27
C THR A 83 20.12 7.33 52.79
N TYR A 84 20.29 6.12 53.30
CA TYR A 84 20.68 5.87 54.68
C TYR A 84 22.15 5.45 54.71
N ASP A 85 22.96 6.21 55.46
CA ASP A 85 24.38 5.89 55.66
C ASP A 85 24.53 5.12 56.97
N LEU A 86 24.82 3.82 56.88
CA LEU A 86 25.06 2.96 58.03
C LEU A 86 26.58 2.81 58.23
N PRO A 87 27.04 2.45 59.44
CA PRO A 87 28.47 2.40 59.76
C PRO A 87 29.34 1.55 58.80
N ASP A 88 28.75 0.50 58.21
CA ASP A 88 29.47 -0.44 57.34
C ASP A 88 29.10 -0.31 55.84
N HIS A 89 27.98 0.34 55.50
CA HIS A 89 27.50 0.45 54.11
C HIS A 89 26.38 1.50 53.95
N THR A 90 26.18 1.98 52.72
CA THR A 90 25.11 2.92 52.38
C THR A 90 23.97 2.20 51.66
N VAL A 91 22.73 2.40 52.10
CA VAL A 91 21.52 1.86 51.45
C VAL A 91 20.74 3.00 50.81
N THR A 92 20.48 2.91 49.50
CA THR A 92 19.65 3.87 48.78
C THR A 92 18.34 3.21 48.37
N ILE A 93 17.21 3.76 48.81
CA ILE A 93 15.87 3.29 48.44
C ILE A 93 15.35 4.20 47.33
N SER A 94 15.12 3.63 46.14
CA SER A 94 14.61 4.35 44.96
C SER A 94 13.63 3.48 44.17
N GLU A 95 12.77 4.11 43.36
CA GLU A 95 11.87 3.41 42.45
C GLU A 95 12.64 2.61 41.38
N ILE A 96 12.15 1.40 41.05
CA ILE A 96 12.77 0.46 40.11
C ILE A 96 12.89 1.05 38.69
N SER A 97 12.02 2.00 38.32
CA SER A 97 12.03 2.72 37.03
C SER A 97 13.26 3.60 36.85
N ASN A 98 13.86 4.10 37.93
CA ASN A 98 15.07 4.93 37.87
C ASN A 98 16.36 4.09 37.80
N MET A 99 16.26 2.76 37.90
CA MET A 99 17.38 1.79 37.84
C MET A 99 17.68 1.28 36.42
N ASP A 100 17.40 2.06 35.38
CA ASP A 100 17.59 1.66 33.97
C ASP A 100 19.06 1.38 33.59
N SER A 101 20.03 1.76 34.42
CA SER A 101 21.46 1.55 34.13
C SER A 101 22.01 0.19 34.57
N ILE A 102 21.31 -0.58 35.43
CA ILE A 102 21.86 -1.85 35.97
C ILE A 102 21.36 -3.08 35.21
N HIS A 103 20.22 -3.01 34.51
CA HIS A 103 19.63 -4.14 33.78
C HIS A 103 19.87 -4.15 32.26
N ALA A 104 20.70 -3.24 31.72
CA ALA A 104 21.01 -3.23 30.29
C ALA A 104 21.65 -4.55 29.78
N SER A 105 22.20 -5.39 30.66
CA SER A 105 22.68 -6.74 30.31
C SER A 105 21.56 -7.79 30.16
N THR A 106 20.33 -7.52 30.59
CA THR A 106 19.22 -8.49 30.64
C THR A 106 17.94 -7.95 30.01
N SER A 107 18.07 -7.03 29.04
CA SER A 107 16.93 -6.46 28.31
C SER A 107 16.20 -7.54 27.50
N ILE A 108 15.12 -8.08 28.06
CA ILE A 108 14.12 -8.88 27.35
C ILE A 108 13.38 -7.93 26.41
N ASN A 109 13.72 -8.03 25.12
CA ASN A 109 13.08 -7.28 24.04
C ASN A 109 11.58 -7.62 23.96
N MET A 110 10.71 -6.71 24.41
CA MET A 110 9.25 -6.82 24.33
C MET A 110 8.61 -6.03 23.19
N ASP A 111 9.37 -5.59 22.19
CA ASP A 111 8.79 -5.06 20.96
C ASP A 111 9.57 -5.52 19.74
N GLY A 112 8.84 -5.88 18.68
CA GLY A 112 9.31 -6.52 17.44
C GLY A 112 10.30 -5.73 16.56
N GLY A 113 11.31 -5.11 17.17
CA GLY A 113 12.52 -4.60 16.54
C GLY A 113 13.53 -5.71 16.28
N ILE A 114 14.16 -5.65 15.12
CA ILE A 114 15.28 -6.53 14.73
C ILE A 114 16.35 -6.44 15.83
N PRO A 115 16.91 -7.56 16.31
CA PRO A 115 17.98 -7.49 17.29
C PRO A 115 19.17 -6.77 16.65
N VAL A 116 19.53 -5.61 17.18
CA VAL A 116 20.84 -5.00 16.92
C VAL A 116 21.83 -5.87 17.67
N VAL A 117 22.30 -6.91 16.99
CA VAL A 117 23.34 -7.80 17.52
C VAL A 117 24.65 -7.03 17.42
N SER A 118 25.11 -6.44 18.51
CA SER A 118 26.52 -6.09 18.64
C SER A 118 27.32 -7.41 18.53
N ALA A 119 28.11 -7.52 17.47
CA ALA A 119 28.93 -8.69 17.18
C ALA A 119 30.28 -8.65 17.92
N VAL A 120 30.26 -8.20 19.17
CA VAL A 120 31.46 -8.17 20.01
C VAL A 120 31.43 -9.43 20.85
N GLY A 121 32.36 -10.36 20.57
CA GLY A 121 32.62 -11.55 21.40
C GLY A 121 31.94 -12.88 21.02
N LYS A 122 31.24 -12.98 19.89
CA LYS A 122 30.58 -14.25 19.47
C LYS A 122 31.47 -15.07 18.53
N SER A 123 31.54 -16.38 18.75
CA SER A 123 32.28 -17.31 17.88
C SER A 123 31.74 -17.27 16.44
N GLN A 124 32.61 -17.49 15.44
CA GLN A 124 32.23 -17.45 14.01
C GLN A 124 31.04 -18.38 13.71
N ASP A 125 30.97 -19.54 14.38
CA ASP A 125 29.89 -20.52 14.22
C ASP A 125 28.53 -20.01 14.69
N GLU A 126 28.47 -19.21 15.76
CA GLU A 126 27.23 -18.62 16.24
C GLU A 126 26.72 -17.52 15.32
N VAL A 127 27.63 -16.70 14.77
CA VAL A 127 27.29 -15.66 13.80
C VAL A 127 26.72 -16.29 12.53
N GLU A 128 27.26 -17.42 12.09
CA GLU A 128 26.78 -18.11 10.90
C GLU A 128 25.43 -18.82 11.12
N LYS A 129 25.20 -19.40 12.30
CA LYS A 129 23.88 -19.93 12.72
C LYS A 129 22.82 -18.82 12.74
N LEU A 130 23.12 -17.65 13.30
CA LEU A 130 22.22 -16.49 13.32
C LEU A 130 21.90 -16.00 11.90
N ARG A 131 22.90 -15.93 11.01
CA ARG A 131 22.69 -15.56 9.60
C ARG A 131 21.76 -16.54 8.88
N LYS A 132 21.93 -17.84 9.10
CA LYS A 132 21.04 -18.89 8.55
C LYS A 132 19.61 -18.73 9.07
N LEU A 133 19.44 -18.53 10.37
CA LEU A 133 18.12 -18.32 11.00
C LEU A 133 17.40 -17.09 10.44
N ILE A 134 18.10 -15.95 10.30
CA ILE A 134 17.55 -14.73 9.71
C ILE A 134 17.11 -14.96 8.26
N LYS A 135 17.91 -15.70 7.47
CA LYS A 135 17.60 -16.03 6.08
C LYS A 135 16.34 -16.91 5.99
N ASP A 136 16.20 -17.88 6.88
CA ASP A 136 15.04 -18.77 6.94
C ASP A 136 13.77 -18.05 7.37
N MET A 137 13.87 -17.16 8.35
CA MET A 137 12.76 -16.28 8.77
C MET A 137 12.29 -15.39 7.62
N LYS A 138 13.22 -14.76 6.90
CA LYS A 138 12.90 -13.96 5.69
C LYS A 138 12.22 -14.82 4.63
N ASN A 139 12.72 -16.02 4.37
CA ASN A 139 12.16 -16.94 3.37
C ASN A 139 10.75 -17.41 3.75
N LYS A 140 10.51 -17.76 5.02
CA LYS A 140 9.17 -18.10 5.54
C LYS A 140 8.20 -16.93 5.37
N ARG A 141 8.61 -15.72 5.74
CA ARG A 141 7.82 -14.49 5.57
C ARG A 141 7.50 -14.20 4.11
N ILE A 142 8.47 -14.33 3.20
CA ILE A 142 8.23 -14.17 1.75
C ILE A 142 7.26 -15.24 1.24
N LYS A 143 7.34 -16.49 1.70
CA LYS A 143 6.42 -17.56 1.31
C LYS A 143 4.99 -17.28 1.81
N THR A 144 4.81 -16.80 3.03
CA THR A 144 3.47 -16.46 3.56
C THR A 144 2.88 -15.24 2.83
N LEU A 145 3.68 -14.20 2.59
CA LEU A 145 3.27 -13.05 1.78
C LEU A 145 2.88 -13.46 0.36
N LYS A 146 3.63 -14.37 -0.29
CA LYS A 146 3.30 -14.90 -1.62
C LYS A 146 1.99 -15.69 -1.67
N LYS A 147 1.56 -16.26 -0.54
CA LYS A 147 0.29 -16.99 -0.39
C LYS A 147 -0.89 -16.07 -0.08
N SER A 148 -0.67 -14.78 0.21
CA SER A 148 -1.76 -13.86 0.52
C SER A 148 -2.68 -13.65 -0.70
N LYS A 149 -3.97 -13.48 -0.45
CA LYS A 149 -4.99 -13.27 -1.50
C LYS A 149 -4.65 -12.05 -2.38
N THR A 150 -4.13 -10.98 -1.76
CA THR A 150 -3.76 -9.74 -2.45
C THR A 150 -2.60 -9.92 -3.44
N GLN A 151 -1.54 -10.66 -3.05
CA GLN A 151 -0.43 -10.94 -3.96
C GLN A 151 -0.83 -11.89 -5.09
N MET A 152 -1.69 -12.87 -4.80
CA MET A 152 -2.23 -13.79 -5.80
C MET A 152 -3.11 -13.07 -6.83
N GLU A 153 -3.95 -12.14 -6.39
CA GLU A 153 -4.74 -11.28 -7.29
C GLU A 153 -3.86 -10.37 -8.14
N ALA A 154 -2.86 -9.72 -7.54
CA ALA A 154 -1.91 -8.88 -8.26
C ALA A 154 -1.19 -9.67 -9.37
N LYS A 155 -0.73 -10.90 -9.08
CA LYS A 155 -0.12 -11.80 -10.07
C LYS A 155 -1.11 -12.20 -11.18
N LYS A 156 -2.38 -12.48 -10.85
CA LYS A 156 -3.43 -12.79 -11.85
C LYS A 156 -3.68 -11.59 -12.77
N VAL A 157 -3.75 -10.38 -12.22
CA VAL A 157 -3.92 -9.14 -13.01
C VAL A 157 -2.72 -8.91 -13.93
N GLN A 158 -1.50 -9.10 -13.42
CA GLN A 158 -0.28 -8.95 -14.22
C GLN A 158 -0.24 -9.97 -15.37
N LYS A 159 -0.52 -11.25 -15.08
CA LYS A 159 -0.60 -12.31 -16.10
C LYS A 159 -1.64 -12.00 -17.19
N LYS A 160 -2.79 -11.41 -16.83
CA LYS A 160 -3.80 -10.95 -17.80
C LYS A 160 -3.28 -9.80 -18.68
N LYS A 161 -2.58 -8.81 -18.09
CA LYS A 161 -1.97 -7.69 -18.82
C LYS A 161 -0.90 -8.20 -19.80
N ASP A 162 -0.02 -9.08 -19.37
CA ASP A 162 1.06 -9.61 -20.19
C ASP A 162 0.52 -10.45 -21.35
N LYS A 163 -0.50 -11.28 -21.11
CA LYS A 163 -1.22 -12.02 -22.18
C LYS A 163 -1.85 -11.07 -23.20
N GLN A 164 -2.40 -9.94 -22.76
CA GLN A 164 -2.99 -8.95 -23.66
C GLN A 164 -1.93 -8.21 -24.49
N LYS A 165 -0.78 -7.86 -23.88
CA LYS A 165 0.37 -7.29 -24.58
C LYS A 165 0.92 -8.25 -25.64
N ALA A 166 1.11 -9.52 -25.30
CA ALA A 166 1.58 -10.54 -26.24
C ALA A 166 0.62 -10.70 -27.44
N LYS A 167 -0.70 -10.72 -27.20
CA LYS A 167 -1.70 -10.75 -28.29
C LYS A 167 -1.61 -9.52 -29.21
N ARG A 168 -1.38 -8.33 -28.65
CA ARG A 168 -1.21 -7.09 -29.43
C ARG A 168 0.05 -7.15 -30.30
N MET A 169 1.18 -7.58 -29.72
CA MET A 169 2.44 -7.76 -30.45
C MET A 169 2.29 -8.76 -31.61
N LYS A 170 1.66 -9.91 -31.36
CA LYS A 170 1.38 -10.91 -32.41
C LYS A 170 0.53 -10.33 -33.55
N LYS A 171 -0.49 -9.52 -33.23
CA LYS A 171 -1.33 -8.87 -34.23
C LYS A 171 -0.57 -7.82 -35.05
N GLN A 172 0.35 -7.08 -34.42
CA GLN A 172 1.23 -6.15 -35.13
C GLN A 172 2.17 -6.87 -36.08
N LEU A 173 2.81 -7.96 -35.64
CA LEU A 173 3.71 -8.77 -36.48
C LEU A 173 2.98 -9.38 -37.70
N GLN A 174 1.75 -9.86 -37.50
CA GLN A 174 0.93 -10.36 -38.61
C GLN A 174 0.57 -9.27 -39.62
N LYS A 175 0.31 -8.03 -39.16
CA LYS A 175 0.05 -6.90 -40.04
C LYS A 175 1.29 -6.55 -40.86
N THR A 176 2.47 -6.46 -40.23
CA THR A 176 3.71 -6.14 -40.93
C THR A 176 4.05 -7.21 -41.98
N LEU A 177 3.93 -8.50 -41.65
CA LEU A 177 4.09 -9.60 -42.60
C LEU A 177 3.13 -9.55 -43.80
N LYS A 178 1.87 -9.14 -43.59
CA LYS A 178 0.90 -8.96 -44.69
C LYS A 178 1.30 -7.79 -45.59
N HIS A 179 1.76 -6.68 -45.01
CA HIS A 179 2.23 -5.52 -45.77
C HIS A 179 3.49 -5.83 -46.58
N THR A 180 4.46 -6.57 -46.04
CA THR A 180 5.66 -6.98 -46.79
C THR A 180 5.32 -7.91 -47.95
N LYS A 181 4.45 -8.91 -47.74
CA LYS A 181 3.97 -9.80 -48.82
C LYS A 181 3.23 -9.02 -49.93
N LYS A 182 2.39 -8.04 -49.57
CA LYS A 182 1.68 -7.20 -50.54
C LYS A 182 2.63 -6.29 -51.33
N LYS A 183 3.68 -5.75 -50.68
CA LYS A 183 4.75 -4.99 -51.37
C LYS A 183 5.52 -5.88 -52.34
N HIS A 184 5.87 -7.11 -51.96
CA HIS A 184 6.61 -8.02 -52.84
C HIS A 184 5.79 -8.44 -54.07
N LYS A 185 4.49 -8.69 -53.90
CA LYS A 185 3.59 -9.03 -55.02
C LYS A 185 3.39 -7.87 -56.00
N LYS A 186 3.45 -6.62 -55.52
CA LYS A 186 3.39 -5.41 -56.36
C LYS A 186 4.70 -5.09 -57.11
N ARG A 187 5.83 -5.70 -56.73
CA ARG A 187 7.14 -5.51 -57.39
C ARG A 187 7.42 -6.52 -58.50
N ASN A 188 6.62 -7.60 -58.57
CA ASN A 188 6.81 -8.70 -59.51
C ASN A 188 5.72 -8.73 -60.60
N HIS A 189 4.91 -7.67 -60.70
CA HIS A 189 4.01 -7.33 -61.80
C HIS A 189 4.35 -5.92 -62.24
#